data_AF-A0A1C6FTW3-F1
#
_entry.id   AF-A0A1C6FTW3-F1
#
_cell.length_a   1.000
_cell.length_b   1.000
_cell.length_c   1.000
_cell.angle_alpha   90.00
_cell.angle_beta   90.00
_cell.angle_gamma   90.00
#
_symmetry.space_group_name_H-M   'P 1'
#
loop_
_entity.id
_entity.type
_entity.pdbx_description
1 polymer ?
#
loop_
_entity_poly.entity_id
_entity_poly.type
_entity_poly.pdbx_seq_one_letter_code
_entity_poly.pdbx_strand_id
1 'polypeptide(L)' 'MRKLALSDEILLSVDKAARYIDGEVNSIMKDKKEVTTRVAFCFPDV' A
#
# COMPACT_ATOMS: atom_id res chain seq x y z
N MET A 1 12.82 1.38 -10.91
CA MET A 1 12.04 1.66 -9.69
C MET A 1 10.56 1.54 -10.02
N ARG A 2 9.75 0.95 -9.14
CA ARG A 2 8.29 0.95 -9.32
C ARG A 2 7.75 2.35 -9.07
N LYS A 3 6.67 2.72 -9.76
CA LYS A 3 5.96 3.99 -9.51
C LYS A 3 5.21 3.86 -8.20
N LEU A 4 5.49 4.76 -7.25
CA LEU A 4 4.78 4.83 -5.97
C LEU A 4 3.34 5.29 -6.20
N ALA A 5 2.42 4.78 -5.36
CA ALA A 5 1.01 5.19 -5.40
C ALA A 5 0.79 6.58 -4.78
N LEU A 6 1.69 7.01 -3.88
CA LEU A 6 1.66 8.28 -3.18
C LEU A 6 2.96 9.05 -3.45
N SER A 7 2.94 10.38 -3.25
CA SER A 7 4.14 11.21 -3.30
C SER A 7 5.02 11.00 -2.07
N ASP A 8 6.31 11.25 -2.22
CA ASP A 8 7.27 11.14 -1.12
C ASP A 8 6.90 12.07 0.04
N GLU A 9 6.35 13.25 -0.24
CA GLU A 9 5.84 14.19 0.77
C GLU A 9 4.78 13.55 1.67
N ILE A 10 3.79 12.87 1.09
CA ILE A 10 2.74 12.19 1.85
C ILE A 10 3.34 11.01 2.62
N LEU A 11 4.20 10.21 1.98
CA LEU A 11 4.81 9.04 2.61
C LEU A 11 5.69 9.41 3.81
N LEU A 12 6.37 10.55 3.77
CA LEU A 12 7.18 11.05 4.89
C LEU A 12 6.33 11.65 6.03
N SER A 13 5.04 11.93 5.79
CA SER A 13 4.12 12.49 6.78
C SER A 13 3.32 11.46 7.58
N VAL A 14 3.26 10.21 7.10
CA VAL A 14 2.47 9.13 7.71
C VAL A 14 3.34 8.18 8.52
N ASP A 15 2.77 7.58 9.58
CA ASP A 15 3.45 6.51 10.29
C ASP A 15 3.47 5.23 9.41
N LYS A 16 4.58 4.49 9.45
CA LYS A 16 4.75 3.21 8.72
C LYS A 16 4.46 3.31 7.21
N ALA A 17 5.09 4.26 6.52
CA ALA A 17 5.01 4.47 5.08
C ALA A 17 5.10 3.19 4.21
N ALA A 18 5.86 2.20 4.66
CA ALA A 18 6.02 0.89 4.00
C ALA A 18 4.69 0.18 3.72
N ARG A 19 3.66 0.38 4.56
CA ARG A 19 2.31 -0.20 4.40
C ARG A 19 1.58 0.28 3.15
N TYR A 20 1.87 1.50 2.72
CA TYR A 20 1.20 2.16 1.60
C TYR A 20 1.87 1.90 0.25
N ILE A 21 3.07 1.31 0.29
CA ILE A 21 3.89 1.04 -0.90
C ILE A 21 4.17 -0.46 -1.09
N ASP A 22 3.44 -1.32 -0.38
CA ASP A 22 3.62 -2.77 -0.38
C ASP A 22 5.07 -3.19 0.01
N GLY A 23 5.70 -2.42 0.90
CA GLY A 23 7.09 -2.61 1.34
C GLY A 23 7.25 -3.37 2.66
N GLU A 24 6.15 -3.79 3.28
CA GLU A 24 6.14 -4.53 4.55
C GLU A 24 6.65 -5.97 4.39
N VAL A 25 7.31 -6.47 5.44
CA VAL A 25 7.75 -7.87 5.50
C VAL A 25 6.52 -8.76 5.51
N ASN A 26 6.51 -9.78 4.63
CA ASN A 26 5.37 -10.68 4.38
C ASN A 26 4.18 -10.04 3.65
N SER A 27 4.36 -8.90 2.98
CA SER A 27 3.38 -8.43 2.00
C SER A 27 3.23 -9.43 0.85
N ILE A 28 1.99 -9.64 0.38
CA ILE A 28 1.66 -10.54 -0.73
C ILE A 28 1.06 -9.73 -1.87
N MET A 29 1.75 -9.72 -3.01
CA MET A 29 1.24 -9.13 -4.25
C MET A 29 0.38 -10.16 -4.99
N LYS A 30 -0.93 -9.91 -5.08
CA LYS A 30 -1.86 -10.77 -5.81
C LYS A 30 -1.91 -10.38 -7.30
N ASP A 31 -2.04 -11.37 -8.18
CA ASP A 31 -2.36 -11.11 -9.58
C ASP A 31 -3.81 -10.62 -9.67
N LYS A 32 -4.01 -9.43 -10.22
CA LYS A 32 -5.34 -8.81 -10.37
C LYS A 32 -6.24 -9.58 -11.35
N LYS A 33 -5.67 -10.36 -12.26
CA LYS A 33 -6.43 -11.18 -13.22
C LYS A 33 -7.09 -12.39 -12.56
N GLU A 34 -6.45 -12.93 -11.53
CA GLU A 34 -6.92 -14.10 -10.78
C GLU A 34 -7.84 -13.73 -9.60
N VAL A 35 -8.16 -12.44 -9.41
CA VAL A 35 -8.94 -11.94 -8.27
C VAL A 35 -10.26 -11.32 -8.74
N THR A 36 -11.36 -12.02 -8.46
CA THR A 36 -12.73 -11.56 -8.81
C THR A 36 -13.22 -10.39 -7.94
N THR A 37 -12.95 -10.43 -6.63
CA THR A 37 -13.46 -9.44 -5.66
C THR A 37 -12.31 -8.83 -4.85
N ARG A 38 -12.31 -7.50 -4.69
CA ARG A 38 -11.28 -6.74 -3.97
C ARG A 38 -11.94 -5.89 -2.89
N VAL A 39 -11.44 -6.01 -1.67
CA VAL A 39 -11.90 -5.24 -0.51
C VAL A 39 -10.72 -4.46 0.03
N ALA A 40 -10.94 -3.19 0.33
CA ALA A 40 -9.98 -2.34 1.02
C ALA A 40 -10.58 -1.92 2.36
N PHE A 41 -9.79 -2.08 3.43
CA PHE A 41 -10.12 -1.52 4.73
C PHE A 41 -9.34 -0.23 4.89
N CYS A 42 -10.04 0.89 5.03
CA CYS A 42 -9.44 2.20 5.24
C CYS A 42 -9.56 2.53 6.73
N PHE A 43 -8.41 2.58 7.40
CA PHE A 43 -8.31 3.07 8.77
C PHE A 43 -7.67 4.45 8.71
N PRO A 44 -8.24 5.48 9.37
CA PRO A 44 -7.55 6.75 9.49
C PRO A 44 -6.28 6.54 10.32
N ASP A 45 -5.16 7.08 9.85
CA ASP A 45 -3.99 7.27 10.71
C ASP A 45 -4.40 8.25 11.82
N VAL A 46 -4.22 7.84 13.08
CA VAL A 46 -4.59 8.61 14.29
C VAL A 46 -3.38 9.38 14.80
#